data_AF-A0A9J7E0V0-F1
#
_entry.id   AF-A0A9J7E0V0-F1
#
_cell.length_a   1.000
_cell.length_b   1.000
_cell.length_c   1.000
_cell.angle_alpha   90.00
_cell.angle_beta   90.00
_cell.angle_gamma   90.00
#
_symmetry.space_group_name_H-M   'P 1'
#
loop_
_entity.id
_entity.type
_entity.pdbx_description
1 polymer ?
#
loop_
_entity_poly.entity_id
_entity_poly.type
_entity_poly.pdbx_seq_one_letter_code
_entity_poly.pdbx_strand_id
1 'polypeptide(L)'
;METKHFSPHYPECDHIVRKYVKVEINDDLAKELALEDNPVYPLYEKRLSDYERMKNNSLQRNELLQCQWKCFVRNIDKRKKQPFIFPNLRDFHFVNCHLQYKPNETISNRLSYRFQMNEGPGVDTYGQIPIPHDTSLTSSNKTKREKKIANLPTTKK
;
A
#
# COMPACT_ATOMS: atom_id res chain seq x y z
N MET A 1 14.15 0.12 4.70
CA MET A 1 15.07 0.69 3.71
C MET A 1 14.46 1.98 3.21
N GLU A 2 15.14 3.11 3.37
CA GLU A 2 14.67 4.37 2.80
C GLU A 2 14.83 4.33 1.28
N THR A 3 13.71 4.29 0.56
CA THR A 3 13.71 4.40 -0.90
C THR A 3 14.09 5.82 -1.26
N LYS A 4 15.37 6.07 -1.58
CA LYS A 4 15.81 7.34 -2.15
C LYS A 4 14.94 7.66 -3.36
N HIS A 5 14.07 8.66 -3.24
CA HIS A 5 13.19 9.07 -4.32
C HIS A 5 14.04 9.50 -5.51
N PHE A 6 13.94 8.75 -6.62
CA PHE A 6 14.68 9.07 -7.83
C PHE A 6 14.10 10.34 -8.48
N SER A 7 14.70 11.49 -8.18
CA SER A 7 14.43 12.73 -8.88
C SER A 7 15.21 12.77 -10.20
N PRO A 8 14.56 12.99 -11.36
CA PRO A 8 15.27 13.15 -12.62
C PRO A 8 16.08 14.45 -12.61
N HIS A 9 17.39 14.33 -12.81
CA HIS A 9 18.31 15.46 -12.90
C HIS A 9 18.35 16.03 -14.33
N TYR A 10 18.38 17.35 -14.46
CA TYR A 10 18.32 18.08 -15.73
C TYR A 10 19.39 19.19 -15.74
N PRO A 11 20.59 18.94 -16.29
CA PRO A 11 21.70 19.90 -16.20
C PRO A 11 21.44 21.23 -16.89
N GLU A 12 20.56 21.25 -17.91
CA GLU A 12 20.06 22.49 -18.55
C GLU A 12 19.44 23.48 -17.53
N CYS A 13 18.94 23.01 -16.38
CA CYS A 13 18.21 23.83 -15.42
C CYS A 13 18.97 24.14 -14.12
N ASP A 14 20.19 23.64 -13.94
CA ASP A 14 20.94 23.76 -12.67
C ASP A 14 21.29 25.21 -12.31
N HIS A 15 21.36 26.10 -13.32
CA HIS A 15 21.61 27.53 -13.13
C HIS A 15 20.40 28.29 -12.55
N ILE A 16 19.21 27.68 -12.49
CA ILE A 16 17.97 28.34 -12.04
C ILE A 16 17.71 27.98 -10.57
N VAL A 17 18.02 28.90 -9.66
CA VAL A 17 17.68 28.75 -8.24
C VAL A 17 16.19 29.02 -8.02
N ARG A 18 15.52 28.14 -7.26
CA ARG A 18 14.11 28.32 -6.89
C ARG A 18 13.93 29.55 -5.99
N LYS A 19 13.35 30.61 -6.53
CA LYS A 19 12.84 31.76 -5.76
C LYS A 19 11.62 31.32 -4.94
N TYR A 20 11.61 31.58 -3.64
CA TYR A 20 10.44 31.43 -2.78
C TYR A 20 9.87 32.82 -2.50
N VAL A 21 8.64 33.07 -2.93
CA VAL A 21 7.93 34.31 -2.68
C VAL A 21 7.11 34.11 -1.41
N LYS A 22 7.51 34.78 -0.31
CA LYS A 22 6.63 34.90 0.86
C LYS A 22 5.34 35.60 0.43
N VAL A 23 4.20 35.06 0.85
CA VAL A 23 2.91 35.68 0.55
C VAL A 23 2.61 36.67 1.66
N GLU A 24 2.84 37.93 1.38
CA GLU A 24 2.26 39.02 2.17
C GLU A 24 0.73 39.00 1.95
N ILE A 25 -0.01 38.92 3.05
CA ILE A 25 -1.47 38.83 3.07
C ILE A 25 -1.99 40.23 3.37
N ASN A 26 -2.59 40.88 2.37
CA ASN A 26 -3.32 42.12 2.59
C ASN A 26 -4.66 41.84 3.30
N ASP A 27 -5.13 42.81 4.08
CA ASP A 27 -6.39 42.71 4.85
C ASP A 27 -7.59 42.31 3.98
N ASP A 28 -7.64 42.73 2.72
CA ASP A 28 -8.74 42.39 1.82
C ASP A 28 -8.68 40.94 1.34
N LEU A 29 -7.50 40.39 1.08
CA LEU A 29 -7.31 38.97 0.77
C LEU A 29 -7.63 38.11 2.01
N ALA A 30 -7.30 38.59 3.22
CA ALA A 30 -7.66 37.91 4.45
C ALA A 30 -9.20 37.86 4.64
N LYS A 31 -9.92 38.94 4.34
CA LYS A 31 -11.38 38.99 4.36
C LYS A 31 -12.01 38.06 3.33
N GLU A 32 -11.52 38.03 2.09
CA GLU A 32 -11.99 37.11 1.05
C GLU A 32 -11.85 35.64 1.49
N LEU A 33 -10.65 35.26 1.96
CA LEU A 33 -10.38 33.91 2.45
C LEU A 33 -11.28 33.53 3.64
N ALA A 34 -11.53 34.46 4.56
CA ALA A 34 -12.38 34.24 5.73
C ALA A 34 -13.89 34.21 5.41
N LEU A 35 -14.35 34.95 4.38
CA LEU A 35 -15.75 34.94 3.94
C LEU A 35 -16.14 33.62 3.26
N GLU A 36 -15.20 32.95 2.59
CA GLU A 36 -15.42 31.63 2.02
C GLU A 36 -15.25 30.48 3.04
N ASP A 37 -14.77 30.76 4.26
CA ASP A 37 -14.56 29.71 5.26
C ASP A 37 -15.85 29.28 5.96
N ASN A 38 -16.01 27.96 6.07
CA ASN A 38 -17.19 27.37 6.68
C ASN A 38 -17.04 27.37 8.21
N PRO A 39 -17.97 27.98 8.97
CA PRO A 39 -17.86 28.09 10.44
C PRO A 39 -17.82 26.74 11.17
N VAL A 40 -18.19 25.63 10.51
CA VAL A 40 -18.14 24.27 11.09
C VAL A 40 -16.73 23.67 11.08
N TYR A 41 -15.85 24.13 10.18
CA TYR A 41 -14.47 23.66 10.09
C TYR A 41 -13.58 24.78 9.55
N PRO A 42 -12.79 25.48 10.38
CA PRO A 42 -11.95 26.58 9.93
C PRO A 42 -10.86 26.05 8.98
N LEU A 43 -11.03 26.28 7.67
CA LEU A 43 -10.08 25.86 6.64
C LEU A 43 -9.05 26.96 6.32
N TYR A 44 -9.09 28.11 6.99
CA TYR A 44 -8.26 29.29 6.74
C TYR A 44 -6.77 28.97 6.55
N GLU A 45 -6.15 28.32 7.54
CA GLU A 45 -4.72 27.96 7.50
C GLU A 45 -4.40 27.02 6.34
N LYS A 46 -5.31 26.08 6.05
CA LYS A 46 -5.19 25.18 4.91
C LYS A 46 -5.27 25.95 3.60
N ARG A 47 -6.28 26.82 3.42
CA ARG A 47 -6.47 27.68 2.23
C ARG A 47 -5.27 28.58 2.00
N LEU A 48 -4.75 29.20 3.06
CA LEU A 48 -3.55 30.04 3.05
C LEU A 48 -2.34 29.21 2.58
N SER A 49 -2.12 28.03 3.15
CA SER A 49 -1.05 27.11 2.71
C SER A 49 -1.22 26.62 1.26
N ASP A 50 -2.46 26.38 0.81
CA ASP A 50 -2.80 25.99 -0.56
C ASP A 50 -2.52 27.15 -1.53
N TYR A 51 -2.85 28.39 -1.15
CA TYR A 51 -2.57 29.62 -1.91
C TYR A 51 -1.07 29.88 -2.04
N GLU A 52 -0.30 29.78 -0.94
CA GLU A 52 1.16 29.84 -0.97
C GLU A 52 1.73 28.74 -1.88
N ARG A 53 1.21 27.51 -1.77
CA ARG A 53 1.64 26.38 -2.59
C ARG A 53 1.36 26.65 -4.06
N MET A 54 0.19 27.18 -4.43
CA MET A 54 -0.13 27.58 -5.80
C MET A 54 0.78 28.71 -6.29
N LYS A 55 1.02 29.75 -5.50
CA LYS A 55 1.87 30.89 -5.88
C LYS A 55 3.33 30.48 -6.10
N ASN A 56 3.88 29.58 -5.25
CA ASN A 56 5.27 29.14 -5.28
C ASN A 56 5.57 27.85 -6.08
N ASN A 57 4.57 27.05 -6.44
CA ASN A 57 4.72 25.79 -7.19
C ASN A 57 3.96 25.77 -8.53
N SER A 58 3.29 26.86 -8.93
CA SER A 58 2.63 26.92 -10.23
C SER A 58 3.65 26.94 -11.38
N LEU A 59 3.37 26.14 -12.40
CA LEU A 59 4.15 26.06 -13.64
C LEU A 59 4.16 27.42 -14.39
N GLN A 60 3.18 28.30 -14.16
CA GLN A 60 3.14 29.64 -14.74
C GLN A 60 4.16 30.61 -14.12
N ARG A 61 4.50 30.48 -12.83
CA ARG A 61 5.35 31.44 -12.09
C ARG A 61 6.74 30.90 -11.75
N ASN A 62 6.90 29.59 -11.65
CA ASN A 62 8.16 28.96 -11.22
C ASN A 62 9.06 28.63 -12.43
N GLU A 63 10.05 29.49 -12.69
CA GLU A 63 11.03 29.39 -13.79
C GLU A 63 11.75 28.03 -13.83
N LEU A 64 12.17 27.52 -12.66
CA LEU A 64 12.85 26.22 -12.54
C LEU A 64 11.92 25.08 -12.96
N LEU A 65 10.68 25.11 -12.48
CA LEU A 65 9.69 24.08 -12.80
C LEU A 65 9.30 24.12 -14.29
N GLN A 66 9.23 25.31 -14.91
CA GLN A 66 9.09 25.45 -16.37
C GLN A 66 10.26 24.84 -17.14
N CYS A 67 11.49 25.12 -16.72
CA CYS A 67 12.70 24.58 -17.35
C CYS A 67 12.69 23.05 -17.27
N GLN A 68 12.48 22.50 -16.07
CA GLN A 68 12.43 21.05 -15.85
C GLN A 68 11.29 20.39 -16.63
N TRP A 69 10.12 21.03 -16.74
CA TRP A 69 9.01 20.54 -17.56
C TRP A 69 9.35 20.54 -19.06
N LYS A 70 9.97 21.61 -19.58
CA LYS A 70 10.45 21.66 -20.98
C LYS A 70 11.50 20.57 -21.25
N CYS A 71 12.45 20.37 -20.33
CA CYS A 71 13.45 19.31 -20.43
C CYS A 71 12.85 17.90 -20.32
N PHE A 72 11.81 17.72 -19.49
CA PHE A 72 11.04 16.49 -19.39
C PHE A 72 10.34 16.16 -20.71
N VAL A 73 9.61 17.12 -21.29
CA VAL A 73 8.89 16.93 -22.57
C VAL A 73 9.87 16.64 -23.71
N ARG A 74 10.98 17.39 -23.84
CA ARG A 74 12.03 17.16 -24.84
C ARG A 74 12.67 15.76 -24.77
N ASN A 75 12.72 15.15 -23.59
CA ASN A 75 13.38 13.87 -23.35
C ASN A 75 12.38 12.74 -23.06
N ILE A 76 11.09 12.93 -23.38
CA ILE A 76 10.04 11.94 -23.08
C ILE A 76 10.26 10.61 -23.81
N ASP A 77 10.77 10.66 -25.05
CA ASP A 77 11.05 9.47 -25.86
C ASP A 77 12.30 8.69 -25.41
N LYS A 78 13.28 9.40 -24.81
CA LYS A 78 14.50 8.78 -24.27
C LYS A 78 14.25 8.06 -22.93
N ARG A 79 13.11 8.31 -22.27
CA ARG A 79 12.78 7.63 -21.01
C ARG A 79 12.41 6.18 -21.27
N LYS A 80 12.99 5.29 -20.47
CA LYS A 80 12.58 3.88 -20.41
C LYS A 80 11.10 3.82 -19.99
N LYS A 81 10.21 3.53 -20.93
CA LYS A 81 8.79 3.27 -20.68
C LYS A 81 8.68 1.98 -19.87
N GLN A 82 8.56 2.09 -18.55
CA GLN A 82 8.19 0.95 -17.72
C GLN A 82 6.66 0.82 -17.75
N PRO A 83 6.11 -0.40 -17.89
CA PRO A 83 4.68 -0.60 -17.74
C PRO A 83 4.27 -0.20 -16.32
N PHE A 84 3.19 0.57 -16.18
CA PHE A 84 2.64 0.84 -14.85
C PHE A 84 2.00 -0.45 -14.32
N ILE A 85 2.67 -1.08 -13.36
CA ILE A 85 2.12 -2.24 -12.66
C ILE A 85 1.17 -1.70 -11.61
N PHE A 86 -0.13 -1.90 -11.82
CA PHE A 86 -1.14 -1.57 -10.81
C PHE A 86 -0.90 -2.44 -9.56
N PRO A 87 -0.69 -1.83 -8.38
CA PRO A 87 -0.62 -2.55 -7.11
C PRO A 87 -1.87 -3.42 -6.91
N ASN A 88 -1.71 -4.70 -6.62
CA ASN A 88 -2.87 -5.55 -6.31
C ASN A 88 -3.43 -5.16 -4.94
N LEU A 89 -4.75 -5.01 -4.82
CA LEU A 89 -5.41 -4.70 -3.55
C LEU A 89 -5.10 -5.73 -2.45
N ARG A 90 -4.79 -6.98 -2.83
CA ARG A 90 -4.42 -8.06 -1.90
C ARG A 90 -3.06 -7.87 -1.23
N ASP A 91 -2.19 -7.05 -1.80
CA ASP A 91 -0.83 -6.78 -1.31
C ASP A 91 -0.79 -5.60 -0.32
N PHE A 92 -1.93 -4.94 -0.08
CA PHE A 92 -2.03 -3.90 0.95
C PHE A 92 -2.35 -4.55 2.30
N HIS A 93 -1.46 -4.36 3.25
CA HIS A 93 -1.57 -4.87 4.61
C HIS A 93 -1.77 -3.73 5.59
N PHE A 94 -2.64 -3.94 6.57
CA PHE A 94 -2.87 -3.01 7.66
C PHE A 94 -1.92 -3.35 8.82
N VAL A 95 -0.89 -2.54 9.03
CA VAL A 95 0.17 -2.77 10.03
C VAL A 95 0.31 -1.51 10.87
N ASN A 96 0.21 -1.65 12.20
CA ASN A 96 0.31 -0.54 13.16
C ASN A 96 -0.57 0.67 12.78
N CYS A 97 -1.85 0.40 12.51
CA CYS A 97 -2.84 1.40 12.08
C CYS A 97 -2.56 2.12 10.74
N HIS A 98 -1.58 1.66 9.95
CA HIS A 98 -1.25 2.23 8.65
C HIS A 98 -1.39 1.20 7.52
N LEU A 99 -1.90 1.64 6.38
CA LEU A 99 -1.95 0.84 5.16
C LEU A 99 -0.56 0.82 4.50
N GLN A 100 0.04 -0.36 4.33
CA GLN A 100 1.37 -0.54 3.75
C GLN A 100 1.29 -1.51 2.56
N TYR A 101 1.92 -1.14 1.42
CA TYR A 101 2.04 -2.04 0.27
C TYR A 101 3.19 -3.02 0.49
N LYS A 102 2.88 -4.32 0.62
CA LYS A 102 3.86 -5.38 0.90
C LYS A 102 3.53 -6.69 0.15
N PRO A 103 3.78 -6.76 -1.17
CA PRO A 103 3.43 -7.92 -2.01
C PRO A 103 4.11 -9.25 -1.62
N ASN A 104 5.13 -9.21 -0.76
CA ASN A 104 5.82 -10.40 -0.24
C ASN A 104 5.13 -11.00 1.01
N GLU A 105 4.24 -10.25 1.67
CA GLU A 105 3.48 -10.70 2.84
C GLU A 105 2.08 -11.24 2.45
N THR A 106 1.65 -11.03 1.20
CA THR A 106 0.39 -11.54 0.62
C THR A 106 0.29 -13.07 0.75
N ILE A 107 -0.89 -13.59 1.08
CA ILE A 107 -1.13 -15.04 1.34
C ILE A 107 -0.62 -15.95 0.19
N SER A 108 -0.68 -15.49 -1.06
CA SER A 108 -0.20 -16.24 -2.24
C SER A 108 1.32 -16.26 -2.39
N ASN A 109 2.02 -15.23 -1.90
CA ASN A 109 3.44 -14.98 -2.15
C ASN A 109 4.30 -15.23 -0.91
N ARG A 110 3.68 -15.22 0.28
CA ARG A 110 4.32 -15.50 1.56
C ARG A 110 4.91 -16.91 1.53
N LEU A 111 6.21 -17.00 1.81
CA LEU A 111 6.91 -18.27 2.02
C LEU A 111 6.20 -19.08 3.12
N SER A 112 5.53 -20.15 2.71
CA SER A 112 4.80 -21.06 3.58
C SER A 112 5.77 -22.10 4.15
N TYR A 113 6.39 -21.78 5.29
CA TYR A 113 7.12 -22.75 6.13
C TYR A 113 6.16 -23.73 6.83
N ARG A 114 5.36 -24.44 6.04
CA ARG A 114 4.67 -25.65 6.50
C ARG A 114 5.70 -26.76 6.46
N PHE A 115 6.20 -27.14 7.62
CA PHE A 115 7.00 -28.35 7.78
C PHE A 115 6.17 -29.52 7.23
N GLN A 116 6.64 -30.11 6.12
CA GLN A 116 6.04 -31.31 5.58
C GLN A 116 6.58 -32.49 6.37
N MET A 117 5.64 -33.30 6.84
CA MET A 117 5.93 -34.50 7.57
C MET A 117 6.47 -35.57 6.62
N ASN A 118 7.79 -35.81 6.59
CA ASN A 118 8.28 -37.05 6.00
C ASN A 118 7.91 -38.23 6.93
N GLU A 119 8.26 -39.45 6.51
CA GLU A 119 7.52 -40.65 6.93
C GLU A 119 8.19 -41.37 8.11
N GLY A 120 7.51 -41.37 9.28
CA GLY A 120 7.91 -42.14 10.46
C GLY A 120 6.71 -42.54 11.35
N PRO A 121 6.79 -43.61 12.16
CA PRO A 121 5.64 -44.08 12.95
C PRO A 121 5.27 -43.10 14.07
N GLY A 122 4.23 -42.29 13.83
CA GLY A 122 3.78 -41.21 14.72
C GLY A 122 4.43 -39.84 14.45
N VAL A 123 4.96 -39.64 13.23
CA VAL A 123 5.83 -38.50 12.91
C VAL A 123 5.85 -38.22 11.38
N ASP A 124 5.97 -36.99 10.86
CA ASP A 124 7.16 -36.17 10.54
C ASP A 124 8.51 -36.90 10.38
N THR A 125 9.48 -36.19 9.83
CA THR A 125 10.90 -36.47 10.01
C THR A 125 11.37 -36.62 11.48
N TYR A 126 10.60 -36.16 12.49
CA TYR A 126 11.12 -35.73 13.82
C TYR A 126 10.40 -36.15 15.13
N GLY A 127 9.25 -35.54 15.44
CA GLY A 127 8.51 -35.73 16.70
C GLY A 127 7.16 -35.00 16.71
N GLN A 128 6.10 -35.63 16.18
CA GLN A 128 4.76 -35.03 16.08
C GLN A 128 3.63 -36.04 16.42
N ILE A 129 3.69 -36.50 17.68
CA ILE A 129 2.66 -37.25 18.40
C ILE A 129 1.28 -36.58 18.23
N PRO A 130 0.15 -37.34 18.22
CA PRO A 130 -1.17 -36.76 17.98
C PRO A 130 -1.57 -35.77 19.07
N ILE A 131 -2.36 -34.74 18.70
CA ILE A 131 -3.03 -33.86 19.66
C ILE A 131 -3.93 -34.74 20.55
N PRO A 132 -3.71 -34.80 21.87
CA PRO A 132 -4.60 -35.56 22.74
C PRO A 132 -5.97 -34.88 22.73
N HIS A 133 -7.01 -35.64 22.38
CA HIS A 133 -8.36 -35.27 22.82
C HIS A 133 -8.35 -35.26 24.35
N ASP A 134 -8.78 -34.15 24.96
CA ASP A 134 -8.88 -34.02 26.42
C ASP A 134 -9.69 -35.18 27.01
N THR A 135 -8.99 -36.15 27.59
CA THR A 135 -9.54 -37.35 28.20
C THR A 135 -9.85 -37.11 29.67
N SER A 136 -10.78 -36.19 29.95
CA SER A 136 -11.52 -36.24 31.22
C SER A 136 -12.92 -35.61 31.12
N LEU A 137 -13.89 -36.26 31.79
CA LEU A 137 -15.23 -35.74 32.10
C LEU A 137 -16.17 -35.56 30.88
N THR A 138 -16.74 -36.63 30.32
CA THR A 138 -17.87 -37.31 30.99
C THR A 138 -18.22 -38.64 30.34
N SER A 139 -18.42 -39.67 31.16
CA SER A 139 -19.08 -40.90 30.73
C SER A 139 -20.57 -40.61 30.48
N SER A 140 -21.05 -40.81 29.26
CA SER A 140 -22.43 -41.27 29.06
C SER A 140 -22.54 -42.12 27.78
N ASN A 141 -22.93 -43.38 27.97
CA ASN A 141 -23.12 -44.35 26.91
C ASN A 141 -24.19 -43.86 25.91
N LYS A 142 -23.80 -43.51 24.69
CA LYS A 142 -24.74 -43.35 23.56
C LYS A 142 -24.23 -44.09 22.33
N THR A 143 -24.84 -45.26 22.12
CA THR A 143 -24.63 -46.17 21.00
C THR A 143 -24.72 -45.46 19.65
N LYS A 144 -23.63 -45.47 18.86
CA LYS A 144 -23.67 -45.00 17.47
C LYS A 144 -24.46 -46.00 16.63
N ARG A 145 -25.65 -45.60 16.20
CA ARG A 145 -26.40 -46.30 15.14
C ARG A 145 -25.57 -46.31 13.85
N GLU A 146 -25.33 -47.49 13.30
CA GLU A 146 -24.76 -47.63 11.97
C GLU A 146 -25.71 -47.06 10.91
N LYS A 147 -25.24 -46.10 10.11
CA LYS A 147 -25.85 -45.81 8.80
C LYS A 147 -25.00 -46.46 7.73
N LYS A 148 -25.43 -47.62 7.25
CA LYS A 148 -24.88 -48.24 6.03
C LYS A 148 -25.18 -47.32 4.85
N ILE A 149 -24.14 -46.76 4.23
CA ILE A 149 -24.23 -46.19 2.89
C ILE A 149 -23.61 -47.23 1.96
N ALA A 150 -24.41 -47.71 1.00
CA ALA A 150 -23.97 -48.72 0.05
C ALA A 150 -23.02 -48.10 -0.97
N ASN A 151 -21.89 -48.77 -1.24
CA ASN A 151 -20.99 -48.40 -2.32
C ASN A 151 -21.65 -48.74 -3.66
N LEU A 152 -21.85 -47.75 -4.54
CA LEU A 152 -22.07 -48.03 -5.96
C LEU A 152 -20.73 -48.42 -6.61
N PRO A 153 -20.67 -49.48 -7.43
CA PRO A 153 -19.48 -49.83 -8.18
C PRO A 153 -19.32 -48.92 -9.41
N THR A 154 -18.22 -48.19 -9.50
CA THR A 154 -17.83 -47.48 -10.72
C THR A 154 -17.27 -48.48 -11.75
N THR A 155 -18.06 -48.83 -12.75
CA THR A 155 -17.60 -49.63 -13.89
C THR A 155 -16.65 -48.81 -14.77
N LYS A 156 -15.42 -49.30 -14.97
CA LYS A 156 -14.55 -48.86 -16.07
C LYS A 156 -14.79 -49.74 -17.29
N LYS A 157 -15.14 -49.15 -18.43
CA LYS A 157 -14.68 -49.50 -19.77
C LYS A 157 -15.07 -48.39 -20.74
#